data_AF-A0A180EZI6-F1
#
_entry.id   AF-A0A180EZI6-F1
#
_cell.length_a   1.000
_cell.length_b   1.000
_cell.length_c   1.000
_cell.angle_alpha   90.00
_cell.angle_beta   90.00
_cell.angle_gamma   90.00
#
_symmetry.space_group_name_H-M   'P 1'
#
loop_
_entity.id
_entity.type
_entity.pdbx_description
1 polymer ?
#
loop_
_entity_poly.entity_id
_entity_poly.type
_entity_poly.pdbx_seq_one_letter_code
_entity_poly.pdbx_strand_id
1 'polypeptide(L)' 'MTKKTQHVVPSLNGGWNVRASRSLQATKHFDDKREAIAFAKDISKKQQMELFVHKAGRTIQLRNSYGNDPSSPRDKRKCG' A
#
# COMPACT_ATOMS: atom_id res chain seq x y z
N MET A 1 17.60 7.73 -1.71
CA MET A 1 16.96 6.40 -1.77
C MET A 1 15.56 6.53 -2.34
N THR A 2 15.21 5.80 -3.40
CA THR A 2 13.87 5.83 -4.02
C THR A 2 12.84 5.24 -3.06
N LYS A 3 11.89 6.05 -2.57
CA LYS A 3 10.82 5.59 -1.69
C LYS A 3 9.99 4.53 -2.42
N LYS A 4 9.91 3.33 -1.84
CA LYS A 4 9.05 2.25 -2.35
C LYS A 4 7.61 2.61 -2.02
N THR A 5 6.74 2.59 -3.02
CA THR A 5 5.31 2.89 -2.84
C THR A 5 4.47 1.96 -3.73
N GLN A 6 3.29 1.58 -3.26
CA GLN A 6 2.28 0.85 -4.02
C GLN A 6 1.10 1.75 -4.31
N HIS A 7 0.56 1.62 -5.51
CA HIS A 7 -0.61 2.34 -5.95
C HIS A 7 -1.68 1.34 -6.41
N VAL A 8 -2.84 1.40 -5.77
CA VAL A 8 -4.05 0.69 -6.18
C VAL A 8 -4.87 1.66 -7.01
N VAL A 9 -4.95 1.44 -8.31
CA VAL A 9 -5.68 2.30 -9.25
C VAL A 9 -6.83 1.57 -9.93
N PRO A 10 -7.97 2.22 -10.13
CA PRO A 10 -9.02 1.65 -10.94
C PRO A 10 -8.53 1.52 -12.40
N SER A 11 -8.84 0.39 -13.02
CA SER A 11 -8.56 0.15 -14.44
C SER A 11 -9.65 0.76 -15.32
N LEU A 12 -9.29 1.17 -16.54
CA LEU A 12 -10.25 1.70 -17.51
C LEU A 12 -11.22 0.63 -18.02
N ASN A 13 -10.77 -0.64 -18.08
CA ASN A 13 -11.58 -1.77 -18.52
C ASN A 13 -12.45 -2.38 -17.39
N GLY A 14 -12.55 -1.70 -16.24
CA GLY A 14 -13.14 -2.26 -15.02
C GLY A 14 -12.10 -2.94 -14.13
N GLY A 15 -12.39 -3.02 -12.83
CA GLY A 15 -11.49 -3.60 -11.83
C GLY A 15 -10.41 -2.64 -11.31
N TRP A 16 -9.36 -3.23 -10.72
CA TRP A 16 -8.36 -2.60 -9.87
C TRP A 16 -6.97 -3.17 -10.14
N ASN A 17 -6.04 -2.29 -10.49
CA ASN A 17 -4.65 -2.62 -10.73
C ASN A 17 -3.79 -2.21 -9.54
N VAL A 18 -2.98 -3.14 -9.05
CA VAL A 18 -1.95 -2.87 -8.04
C VAL A 18 -0.62 -2.68 -8.76
N ARG A 19 0.02 -1.52 -8.62
CA ARG A 19 1.30 -1.20 -9.26
C ARG A 19 2.31 -0.63 -8.27
N ALA A 20 3.54 -1.11 -8.35
CA ALA A 20 4.66 -0.59 -7.59
C ALA A 20 5.23 0.66 -8.26
N SER A 21 5.68 1.66 -7.51
CA SER A 21 6.39 2.82 -8.10
C SER A 21 7.71 2.47 -8.77
N ARG A 22 8.27 1.31 -8.45
CA ARG A 22 9.49 0.77 -9.07
C ARG A 22 9.20 -0.20 -10.23
N SER A 23 7.94 -0.44 -10.55
CA SER A 23 7.53 -1.33 -11.64
C SER A 23 6.75 -0.54 -12.68
N LEU A 24 7.11 -0.69 -13.94
CA LEU A 24 6.34 -0.13 -15.05
C LEU A 24 5.02 -0.90 -15.26
N GLN A 25 4.95 -2.13 -14.77
CA GLN A 25 3.79 -3.03 -14.91
C GLN A 25 2.98 -3.13 -13.62
N ALA A 26 1.68 -3.35 -13.77
CA ALA A 26 0.83 -3.75 -12.66
C ALA A 26 1.27 -5.13 -12.16
N THR A 27 1.51 -5.23 -10.85
CA THR A 27 1.85 -6.48 -10.17
C THR A 27 0.70 -7.48 -10.27
N LYS A 28 -0.54 -6.99 -10.14
CA LYS A 28 -1.74 -7.82 -10.16
C LYS A 28 -2.96 -6.98 -10.52
N HIS A 29 -3.91 -7.61 -11.21
CA HIS A 29 -5.25 -7.10 -11.49
C HIS A 29 -6.26 -7.84 -10.62
N PHE A 30 -7.29 -7.13 -10.16
CA PHE A 30 -8.41 -7.65 -9.39
C PHE A 30 -9.70 -7.01 -9.87
N ASP A 31 -10.80 -7.75 -9.88
CA ASP A 31 -12.11 -7.19 -10.19
C ASP A 31 -12.67 -6.36 -9.02
N ASP A 32 -12.43 -6.82 -7.78
CA ASP A 32 -12.91 -6.16 -6.58
C ASP A 32 -11.85 -5.26 -5.91
N LYS A 33 -12.31 -4.11 -5.42
CA LYS A 33 -11.46 -3.14 -4.71
C LYS A 33 -10.91 -3.73 -3.43
N ARG A 34 -11.73 -4.49 -2.70
CA ARG A 34 -11.39 -5.01 -1.37
C ARG A 34 -10.22 -5.98 -1.47
N GLU A 35 -10.24 -6.85 -2.48
CA GLU A 35 -9.15 -7.79 -2.76
C GLU A 35 -7.86 -7.06 -3.16
N ALA A 36 -7.96 -6.07 -4.05
CA ALA A 36 -6.81 -5.25 -4.44
C ALA A 36 -6.16 -4.54 -3.24
N ILE A 37 -6.98 -3.98 -2.34
CA ILE A 37 -6.51 -3.34 -1.12
C ILE A 37 -5.88 -4.38 -0.19
N ALA A 38 -6.52 -5.52 0.05
CA ALA A 38 -6.01 -6.56 0.96
C ALA A 38 -4.63 -7.06 0.50
N PHE A 39 -4.48 -7.35 -0.79
CA PHE A 39 -3.22 -7.74 -1.39
C PHE A 39 -2.15 -6.65 -1.29
N ALA A 40 -2.51 -5.41 -1.64
CA ALA A 40 -1.56 -4.29 -1.57
C ALA A 40 -1.14 -3.97 -0.13
N LYS A 41 -2.04 -4.14 0.85
CA LYS A 41 -1.72 -4.01 2.29
C LYS A 41 -0.72 -5.05 2.75
N ASP A 42 -0.88 -6.31 2.36
CA ASP A 42 0.04 -7.40 2.73
C ASP A 42 1.46 -7.13 2.20
N ILE A 43 1.57 -6.79 0.92
CA ILE A 43 2.88 -6.47 0.32
C ILE A 43 3.47 -5.21 0.97
N SER A 44 2.66 -4.16 1.17
CA SER A 44 3.14 -2.93 1.80
C SER A 44 3.62 -3.13 3.24
N LYS A 45 3.00 -4.04 3.99
CA LYS A 45 3.45 -4.45 5.32
C LYS A 45 4.76 -5.22 5.25
N LYS A 46 4.86 -6.22 4.37
CA LYS A 46 6.08 -7.04 4.19
C LYS A 46 7.29 -6.22 3.74
N GLN A 47 7.08 -5.24 2.87
CA GLN A 47 8.15 -4.41 2.32
C GLN A 47 8.30 -3.05 3.03
N GLN A 48 7.51 -2.80 4.08
CA GLN A 48 7.44 -1.53 4.82
C GLN A 48 7.38 -0.29 3.91
N MET A 49 6.48 -0.33 2.94
CA MET A 49 6.33 0.72 1.93
C MET A 49 4.99 1.45 2.06
N GLU A 50 4.87 2.60 1.39
CA GLU A 50 3.62 3.36 1.43
C GLU A 50 2.61 2.80 0.44
N LEU A 51 1.35 2.68 0.86
CA LEU A 51 0.22 2.27 0.04
C LEU A 51 -0.64 3.48 -0.29
N PHE A 52 -0.97 3.66 -1.57
CA PHE A 52 -1.86 4.68 -2.08
C PHE A 52 -3.05 4.00 -2.75
N VAL A 53 -4.25 4.24 -2.25
CA VAL A 53 -5.49 3.74 -2.82
C VAL A 53 -6.21 4.89 -3.51
N HIS A 54 -6.38 4.78 -4.82
CA HIS A 54 -7.12 5.75 -5.62
C HIS A 54 -8.61 5.40 -5.62
N LYS A 55 -9.48 6.37 -5.89
CA LYS A 55 -10.92 6.16 -6.13
C LYS A 55 -11.22 6.29 -7.62
N ALA A 56 -12.40 5.82 -8.03
CA ALA A 56 -13.01 6.25 -9.29
C ALA A 56 -13.01 7.78 -9.33
N GLY A 57 -12.31 8.37 -10.31
CA GLY A 57 -12.07 9.81 -10.41
C GLY A 57 -10.62 10.28 -10.21
N ARG A 58 -9.63 9.38 -10.13
CA ARG A 58 -8.18 9.71 -9.99
C ARG A 58 -7.79 10.46 -8.69
N THR A 59 -8.71 10.60 -7.75
CA THR A 59 -8.43 11.14 -6.42
C THR A 59 -7.84 10.07 -5.51
N ILE A 60 -6.83 10.43 -4.71
CA ILE A 60 -6.30 9.56 -3.66
C ILE A 60 -7.32 9.52 -2.53
N GLN A 61 -7.88 8.34 -2.27
CA GLN A 61 -8.83 8.15 -1.17
C GLN A 61 -8.13 7.81 0.14
N LEU A 62 -7.04 7.04 0.06
CA LEU A 62 -6.32 6.57 1.24
C LEU A 62 -4.83 6.55 0.97
N ARG A 63 -4.07 7.07 1.92
CA ARG A 63 -2.62 6.89 2.01
C ARG A 63 -2.31 6.16 3.31
N ASN A 64 -1.60 5.05 3.22
CA ASN A 64 -1.19 4.26 4.37
C ASN A 64 0.33 4.06 4.33
N SER A 65 1.05 4.66 5.27
CA SER A 65 2.52 4.58 5.32
C SER A 65 2.92 3.51 6.34
N TYR A 66 3.40 2.35 5.87
CA TYR A 66 3.80 1.23 6.74
C TYR A 66 5.26 1.30 7.21
N GLY A 67 6.03 2.28 6.70
CA GLY A 67 7.46 2.45 6.95
C GLY A 67 7.84 3.65 7.83
N ASN A 68 6.89 4.29 8.52
CA ASN A 68 7.16 5.47 9.36
C ASN A 68 6.60 5.34 10.78
N ASP A 69 6.74 4.17 11.40
CA ASP A 69 6.48 4.06 12.83
C ASP A 69 7.81 3.91 13.59
N PRO A 70 8.34 5.01 14.18
CA PRO A 70 9.27 4.93 15.31
C PRO A 70 8.55 4.71 16.65
N SER A 71 7.26 4.39 16.67
CA SER A 71 6.44 4.26 17.87
C SER A 71 6.26 2.79 18.29
N SER A 72 7.36 2.20 18.73
CA SER A 72 7.25 1.32 19.89
C SER A 72 7.99 2.00 21.04
N PRO A 73 7.31 2.72 21.96
CA PRO A 73 7.75 2.64 23.34
C PRO A 73 7.51 1.19 23.74
N ARG A 74 8.49 0.33 23.45
CA ARG A 74 8.75 -0.81 24.33
C ARG A 74 9.18 -0.18 25.65
N ASP A 75 8.20 0.23 26.44
CA ASP A 75 8.35 0.19 27.89
C ASP A 75 8.46 -1.29 28.25
N LYS A 76 9.66 -1.84 28.00
CA LYS A 76 10.21 -2.91 28.81
C LYS A 76 11.09 -2.21 29.80
N ARG A 77 10.50 -1.49 30.77
CA ARG A 77 11.19 -1.21 32.01
C ARG A 77 11.53 -2.55 32.65
N LYS A 78 12.77 -2.97 32.45
CA LYS A 78 13.46 -3.80 33.42
C LYS A 78 13.67 -2.95 34.67
N CYS A 79 12.96 -3.28 35.73
CA CYS A 79 13.34 -3.07 37.12
C CYS A 79 12.69 -4.26 37.85
N GLY A 80 13.36 -5.09 38.62
CA GLY A 80 14.68 -5.07 39.23
C GLY A 80 14.59 -6.15 40.31
#